data_AF-A0A6J4JY52-F1
#
_entry.id   AF-A0A6J4JY52-F1
#
_cell.length_a   1.000
_cell.length_b   1.000
_cell.length_c   1.000
_cell.angle_alpha   90.00
_cell.angle_beta   90.00
_cell.angle_gamma   90.00
#
_symmetry.space_group_name_H-M   'P 1'
#
loop_
_entity.id
_entity.type
_entity.pdbx_description
1 polymer ?
#
loop_
_entity_poly.entity_id
_entity_poly.type
_entity_poly.pdbx_seq_one_letter_code
_entity_poly.pdbx_strand_id
1 'polypeptide(L)' 'MTILVTGATGSVGRLVVDHLSAAGATNIRALTTNPGKAA' A
#
# COMPACT_ATOMS: atom_id res chain seq x y z
N MET A 1 -13.86 4.81 4.49
CA MET A 1 -13.02 4.00 5.40
C MET A 1 -11.57 4.23 5.04
N THR A 2 -10.65 4.30 6.00
CA THR A 2 -9.20 4.38 5.72
C THR A 2 -8.59 2.99 5.85
N ILE A 3 -7.79 2.56 4.87
CA ILE A 3 -7.06 1.28 4.91
C ILE A 3 -5.57 1.55 5.06
N LEU A 4 -4.96 1.07 6.14
CA LEU A 4 -3.52 1.14 6.34
C LEU A 4 -2.88 -0.19 5.90
N VAL A 5 -2.04 -0.12 4.86
CA VAL A 5 -1.21 -1.25 4.41
C VAL A 5 0.18 -1.10 5.00
N THR A 6 0.59 -2.03 5.87
CA THR A 6 1.95 -2.07 6.43
C THR A 6 2.89 -2.86 5.52
N GLY A 7 4.18 -2.52 5.56
CA GLY A 7 5.17 -3.15 4.65
C GLY A 7 4.82 -2.91 3.18
N ALA A 8 4.22 -1.77 2.85
CA ALA A 8 3.61 -1.50 1.54
C ALA A 8 4.59 -1.53 0.36
N THR A 9 5.89 -1.40 0.61
CA THR A 9 6.94 -1.51 -0.42
C THR A 9 7.53 -2.93 -0.55
N GLY A 10 7.08 -3.88 0.26
CA GLY A 10 7.49 -5.29 0.17
C GLY A 10 6.74 -6.04 -0.92
N SER A 11 7.19 -7.27 -1.21
CA SER A 11 6.64 -8.09 -2.32
C SER A 11 5.13 -8.27 -2.25
N VAL A 12 4.59 -8.52 -1.06
CA VAL A 12 3.13 -8.68 -0.87
C VAL A 12 2.43 -7.34 -0.69
N GLY A 13 3.02 -6.42 0.08
CA GLY A 13 2.40 -5.13 0.39
C GLY A 13 2.06 -4.33 -0.85
N ARG A 14 2.94 -4.34 -1.86
CA ARG A 14 2.70 -3.66 -3.15
C ARG A 14 1.48 -4.25 -3.86
N LEU A 15 1.38 -5.57 -3.95
CA LEU A 15 0.26 -6.26 -4.59
C LEU A 15 -1.07 -5.97 -3.89
N VAL A 16 -1.05 -5.86 -2.56
CA VAL A 16 -2.24 -5.50 -1.77
C VAL A 16 -2.67 -4.07 -2.08
N VAL A 17 -1.74 -3.11 -2.15
CA VAL A 17 -2.07 -1.72 -2.54
C VAL A 17 -2.70 -1.67 -3.93
N ASP A 18 -2.08 -2.36 -4.90
CA ASP A 18 -2.57 -2.41 -6.29
C ASP A 18 -3.98 -3.01 -6.35
N HIS A 19 -4.20 -4.13 -5.66
CA HIS A 19 -5.50 -4.79 -5.60
C HIS A 19 -6.58 -3.91 -4.96
N LEU A 20 -6.27 -3.23 -3.85
CA LEU A 20 -7.22 -2.32 -3.19
C LEU A 20 -7.56 -1.13 -4.08
N SER A 21 -6.57 -0.56 -4.77
CA SER A 21 -6.78 0.53 -5.72
C SER A 21 -7.67 0.08 -6.87
N ALA A 22 -7.42 -1.10 -7.44
CA ALA A 22 -8.22 -1.67 -8.52
C ALA A 22 -9.67 -1.99 -8.08
N ALA A 23 -9.87 -2.34 -6.81
CA ALA A 23 -11.18 -2.55 -6.20
C ALA A 23 -11.94 -1.24 -5.88
N GLY A 24 -11.38 -0.08 -6.22
CA GLY A 24 -12.02 1.23 -6.01
C GLY A 24 -11.88 1.78 -4.59
N ALA A 25 -10.95 1.27 -3.78
CA ALA A 25 -10.68 1.86 -2.48
C ALA A 25 -10.02 3.24 -2.64
N THR A 26 -10.69 4.28 -2.12
CA THR A 26 -10.30 5.68 -2.36
C THR A 26 -9.40 6.28 -1.27
N ASN A 27 -9.18 5.59 -0.16
CA ASN A 27 -8.39 6.11 0.96
C ASN A 27 -7.45 5.04 1.53
N ILE A 28 -6.39 4.77 0.78
CA ILE A 28 -5.33 3.80 1.11
C ILE A 28 -4.11 4.57 1.63
N ARG A 29 -3.53 4.11 2.75
CA ARG A 29 -2.31 4.64 3.35
C ARG A 29 -1.24 3.54 3.33
N ALA A 30 -0.13 3.81 2.67
CA ALA A 30 1.02 2.91 2.60
C ALA A 30 2.02 3.25 3.71
N LEU A 31 2.32 2.30 4.59
CA LEU A 31 3.36 2.43 5.61
C LEU A 31 4.55 1.53 5.26
N THR A 32 5.73 2.14 5.17
CA THR A 32 7.01 1.45 4.99
C THR A 32 8.04 2.02 5.96
N THR A 33 9.03 1.21 6.33
CA THR A 33 10.13 1.62 7.22
C THR A 33 11.15 2.52 6.52
N ASN A 34 11.25 2.44 5.19
CA ASN A 34 12.14 3.30 4.40
C ASN A 34 11.40 3.83 3.17
N PRO A 35 10.85 5.06 3.24
CA PRO A 35 10.12 5.65 2.11
C PRO A 35 11.02 5.94 0.91
N GLY A 36 12.34 6.09 1.07
CA GLY A 36 13.27 6.27 -0.05
C GLY A 36 13.42 5.04 -0.94
N LYS A 37 12.90 3.88 -0.53
CA LYS A 37 12.82 2.66 -1.34
C LYS A 37 11.47 2.49 -2.05
N ALA A 38 10.51 3.38 -1.82
CA ALA A 38 9.25 3.36 -2.54
C ALA A 38 9.50 3.86 -3.97
N ALA A 39 9.26 2.99 -4.95
CA ALA A 39 9.42 3.26 -6.38
C ALA A 39 8.09 3.06 -7.10
#